data_AF-A0A927Z9U6-F1
#
_entry.id   AF-A0A927Z9U6-F1
#
_cell.length_a   1.000
_cell.length_b   1.000
_cell.length_c   1.000
_cell.angle_alpha   90.00
_cell.angle_beta   90.00
_cell.angle_gamma   90.00
#
_symmetry.space_group_name_H-M   'P 1'
#
loop_
_entity.id
_entity.type
_entity.pdbx_description
1 polymer ?
#
loop_
_entity_poly.entity_id
_entity_poly.type
_entity_poly.pdbx_seq_one_letter_code
_entity_poly.pdbx_strand_id
1 'polypeptide(L)'
;MAEKAKKKEWKKNPVNLLMIVVGIIIVVVIVLLLVTFNDPMHKARRMDQAELDAQCQTIDYEAYKADPAGYKGEYIKLRVQVYQKVNDSLFNVYTAADGETDSDSWMGGHYLLNDDRRPQEPTLEEGMIVTVYGVCAGKQKMTAANENGDDGLPAVDIVYIDFEGYEPIEETVGEAGVEGMTDGDGMVGTDETSGADGTGGTAESTDSNDVGTVEQ
;
A
#
# COMPACT_ATOMS: atom_id res chain seq x y z
N MET A 1 -9.37 76.40 6.52
CA MET A 1 -8.57 75.29 5.97
C MET A 1 -9.51 74.15 5.66
N ALA A 2 -9.62 73.84 4.37
CA ALA A 2 -10.50 72.83 3.80
C ALA A 2 -9.81 71.47 3.86
N GLU A 3 -10.49 70.43 4.35
CA GLU A 3 -10.46 69.07 3.77
C GLU A 3 -11.48 68.18 4.49
N LYS A 4 -12.78 68.32 4.18
CA LYS A 4 -13.75 67.30 4.58
C LYS A 4 -13.73 66.20 3.52
N ALA A 5 -12.89 65.21 3.78
CA ALA A 5 -12.81 63.95 3.06
C ALA A 5 -14.22 63.39 2.83
N LYS A 6 -14.62 63.28 1.55
CA LYS A 6 -15.80 62.52 1.16
C LYS A 6 -15.53 61.04 1.44
N LYS A 7 -15.94 60.56 2.62
CA LYS A 7 -16.09 59.12 2.89
C LYS A 7 -17.05 58.55 1.84
N LYS A 8 -16.50 57.83 0.86
CA LYS A 8 -17.27 56.98 -0.05
C LYS A 8 -17.92 55.89 0.80
N GLU A 9 -19.17 56.12 1.23
CA GLU A 9 -20.03 55.04 1.71
C GLU A 9 -20.28 54.09 0.54
N TRP A 10 -19.51 53.00 0.49
CA TRP A 10 -19.88 51.83 -0.29
C TRP A 10 -21.15 51.25 0.33
N LYS A 11 -22.30 51.59 -0.25
CA LYS A 11 -23.54 50.85 0.01
C LYS A 11 -23.26 49.38 -0.28
N LYS A 12 -23.19 48.57 0.78
CA LYS A 12 -23.08 47.11 0.70
C LYS A 12 -24.37 46.58 0.09
N ASN A 13 -24.42 46.53 -1.24
CA ASN A 13 -25.49 45.83 -1.93
C ASN A 13 -25.33 44.34 -1.60
N PRO A 14 -26.34 43.68 -1.00
CA PRO A 14 -26.23 42.29 -0.57
C PRO A 14 -25.90 41.35 -1.74
N VAL A 15 -26.31 41.72 -2.96
CA VAL A 15 -25.99 41.01 -4.20
C VAL A 15 -24.50 41.06 -4.55
N ASN A 16 -23.82 42.21 -4.34
CA ASN A 16 -22.38 42.31 -4.59
C ASN A 16 -21.58 41.50 -3.58
N LEU A 17 -22.04 41.46 -2.32
CA LEU A 17 -21.42 40.62 -1.30
C LEU A 17 -21.58 39.13 -1.64
N LEU A 18 -22.76 38.71 -2.07
CA LEU A 18 -23.02 37.33 -2.51
C LEU A 18 -22.12 36.93 -3.68
N MET A 19 -22.00 37.78 -4.70
CA MET A 19 -21.15 37.50 -5.87
C MET A 19 -19.66 37.39 -5.51
N ILE A 20 -19.18 38.20 -4.56
CA ILE A 20 -17.80 38.10 -4.06
C ILE A 20 -17.60 36.77 -3.31
N VAL A 21 -18.53 36.39 -2.43
CA VAL A 21 -18.44 35.12 -1.68
C VAL A 21 -18.48 33.91 -2.63
N VAL A 22 -19.36 33.91 -3.62
CA VAL A 22 -19.42 32.85 -4.65
C VAL A 22 -18.13 32.79 -5.45
N GLY A 23 -17.58 33.95 -5.84
CA GLY A 23 -16.28 34.01 -6.53
C GLY A 23 -15.14 33.42 -5.68
N ILE A 24 -15.09 33.72 -4.39
CA ILE A 24 -14.10 33.14 -3.47
C ILE A 24 -14.27 31.62 -3.38
N ILE A 25 -15.50 31.12 -3.23
CA ILE A 25 -15.76 29.68 -3.15
C ILE A 25 -15.29 28.97 -4.41
N ILE A 26 -15.60 29.51 -5.60
CA ILE A 26 -15.16 28.94 -6.88
C ILE A 26 -13.64 28.90 -6.95
N VAL A 27 -12.95 29.97 -6.55
CA VAL A 27 -11.47 30.01 -6.54
C VAL A 27 -10.91 28.97 -5.57
N VAL A 28 -11.49 28.83 -4.36
CA VAL A 28 -11.07 27.80 -3.40
C VAL A 28 -11.26 26.40 -3.97
N VAL A 29 -12.39 26.12 -4.63
CA VAL A 29 -12.63 24.82 -5.27
C VAL A 29 -11.64 24.56 -6.40
N ILE A 30 -11.35 25.54 -7.25
CA ILE A 30 -10.36 25.40 -8.33
C ILE A 30 -8.97 25.14 -7.75
N VAL A 31 -8.57 25.87 -6.71
CA VAL A 31 -7.28 25.66 -6.03
C VAL A 31 -7.21 24.26 -5.42
N LEU A 32 -8.27 23.80 -4.75
CA LEU A 32 -8.34 22.45 -4.21
C LEU A 32 -8.19 21.39 -5.31
N LEU A 33 -8.91 21.54 -6.44
CA LEU A 33 -8.80 20.61 -7.57
C LEU A 33 -7.37 20.59 -8.14
N LEU A 34 -6.74 21.75 -8.32
CA LEU A 34 -5.36 21.83 -8.84
C LEU A 34 -4.35 21.16 -7.88
N VAL A 35 -4.55 21.29 -6.57
CA VAL A 35 -3.71 20.61 -5.56
C VAL A 35 -3.90 19.10 -5.63
N THR A 36 -5.13 18.60 -5.73
CA THR A 36 -5.40 17.15 -5.80
C THR A 36 -4.90 16.50 -7.09
N PHE A 37 -5.02 17.17 -8.24
CA PHE A 37 -4.58 16.59 -9.52
C PHE A 37 -3.06 16.49 -9.65
N ASN A 38 -2.32 17.34 -8.93
CA ASN A 38 -0.88 17.34 -8.98
C ASN A 38 -0.23 16.47 -7.89
N ASP A 39 -1.04 15.74 -7.13
CA ASP A 39 -0.57 14.84 -6.08
C ASP A 39 0.29 13.70 -6.68
N PRO A 40 1.54 13.51 -6.22
CA PRO A 40 2.42 12.44 -6.68
C PRO A 40 1.80 11.05 -6.52
N MET A 41 0.97 10.83 -5.50
CA MET A 41 0.23 9.58 -5.29
C MET A 41 -0.73 9.28 -6.44
N HIS A 42 -1.49 10.29 -6.88
CA HIS A 42 -2.43 10.12 -7.99
C HIS A 42 -1.73 9.84 -9.32
N LYS A 43 -0.51 10.36 -9.50
CA LYS A 43 0.32 10.05 -10.67
C LYS A 43 0.86 8.62 -10.59
N ALA A 44 1.41 8.24 -9.44
CA ALA A 44 1.97 6.90 -9.20
C ALA A 44 0.96 5.78 -9.50
N ARG A 45 -0.29 5.93 -9.04
CA ARG A 45 -1.36 4.93 -9.24
C ARG A 45 -1.76 4.70 -10.71
N ARG A 46 -1.29 5.54 -11.65
CA ARG A 46 -1.54 5.38 -13.09
C ARG A 46 -0.33 4.83 -13.85
N MET A 47 0.81 4.76 -13.19
CA MET A 47 2.03 4.17 -13.76
C MET A 47 1.93 2.66 -13.67
N ASP A 48 2.55 1.96 -14.62
CA ASP A 48 2.82 0.55 -14.44
C ASP A 48 3.99 0.34 -13.46
N GLN A 49 4.20 -0.91 -13.03
CA GLN A 49 5.23 -1.23 -12.05
C GLN A 49 6.64 -0.88 -12.52
N ALA A 50 6.95 -1.09 -13.80
CA ALA A 50 8.29 -0.83 -14.33
C ALA A 50 8.55 0.68 -14.44
N GLU A 51 7.55 1.46 -14.83
CA GLU A 51 7.61 2.92 -14.83
C GLU A 51 7.77 3.49 -13.43
N LEU A 52 7.09 2.90 -12.43
CA LEU A 52 7.22 3.31 -11.03
C LEU A 52 8.59 2.96 -10.46
N ASP A 53 9.07 1.73 -10.64
CA ASP A 53 10.40 1.29 -10.19
C ASP A 53 11.52 2.17 -10.78
N ALA A 54 11.40 2.56 -12.06
CA ALA A 54 12.35 3.47 -12.71
C ALA A 54 12.39 4.89 -12.11
N GLN A 55 11.31 5.33 -11.47
CA GLN A 55 11.22 6.62 -10.78
C GLN A 55 11.54 6.53 -9.29
N CYS A 56 11.39 5.35 -8.70
CA CYS A 56 11.71 5.11 -7.31
C CYS A 56 13.22 5.21 -7.05
N GLN A 57 13.56 5.75 -5.89
CA GLN A 57 14.91 5.77 -5.36
C GLN A 57 14.96 5.10 -3.98
N THR A 58 16.12 4.59 -3.62
CA THR A 58 16.40 4.18 -2.23
C THR A 58 16.71 5.44 -1.43
N ILE A 59 15.93 5.67 -0.37
CA ILE A 59 16.08 6.85 0.50
C ILE A 59 16.65 6.39 1.84
N ASP A 60 17.68 7.08 2.32
CA ASP A 60 18.26 6.84 3.65
C ASP A 60 17.25 7.17 4.76
N TYR A 61 17.08 6.25 5.69
CA TYR A 61 16.10 6.38 6.77
C TYR A 61 16.38 7.58 7.66
N GLU A 62 17.62 7.78 8.08
CA GLU A 62 17.98 8.85 9.01
C GLU A 62 17.78 10.22 8.37
N ALA A 63 18.10 10.35 7.08
CA ALA A 63 17.79 11.54 6.28
C ALA A 63 16.27 11.79 6.19
N TYR A 64 15.48 10.75 5.88
CA TYR A 64 14.03 10.89 5.78
C TYR A 64 13.40 11.24 7.13
N LYS A 65 13.84 10.60 8.21
CA LYS A 65 13.38 10.88 9.58
C LYS A 65 13.72 12.29 10.04
N ALA A 66 14.88 12.80 9.64
CA ALA A 66 15.33 14.15 9.99
C ALA A 66 14.54 15.25 9.26
N ASP A 67 14.17 15.04 7.99
CA ASP A 67 13.33 15.99 7.23
C ASP A 67 12.18 15.32 6.45
N PRO A 68 11.12 14.83 7.13
CA PRO A 68 10.03 14.12 6.46
C PRO A 68 9.26 15.02 5.48
N ALA A 69 9.27 16.33 5.69
CA ALA A 69 8.58 17.28 4.82
C ALA A 69 9.34 17.49 3.50
N GLY A 70 10.67 17.49 3.53
CA GLY A 70 11.51 17.60 2.34
C GLY A 70 11.38 16.42 1.38
N TYR A 71 11.14 15.22 1.90
CA TYR A 71 10.92 14.01 1.09
C TYR A 71 9.47 13.76 0.71
N LYS A 72 8.51 14.55 1.22
CA LYS A 72 7.09 14.30 0.95
C LYS A 72 6.81 14.39 -0.55
N GLY A 73 6.25 13.33 -1.10
CA GLY A 73 5.92 13.24 -2.52
C GLY A 73 6.99 12.60 -3.40
N GLU A 74 8.17 12.30 -2.85
CA GLU A 74 9.21 11.55 -3.55
C GLU A 74 8.83 10.08 -3.71
N TYR A 75 9.23 9.47 -4.82
CA TYR A 75 9.02 8.05 -5.10
C TYR A 75 10.09 7.22 -4.39
N ILE A 76 9.67 6.23 -3.62
CA ILE A 76 10.56 5.40 -2.81
C ILE A 76 10.42 3.92 -3.16
N LYS A 77 11.55 3.22 -3.22
CA LYS A 77 11.64 1.76 -3.20
C LYS A 77 12.21 1.35 -1.86
N LEU A 78 11.49 0.50 -1.14
CA LEU A 78 11.84 0.13 0.23
C LEU A 78 11.59 -1.36 0.46
N ARG A 79 12.63 -2.11 0.80
CA ARG A 79 12.49 -3.50 1.24
C ARG A 79 12.31 -3.54 2.76
N VAL A 80 11.27 -4.22 3.21
CA VAL A 80 10.83 -4.21 4.60
C VAL A 80 10.40 -5.59 5.09
N GLN A 81 10.55 -5.80 6.40
CA GLN A 81 9.85 -6.85 7.12
C GLN A 81 8.65 -6.25 7.86
N VAL A 82 7.46 -6.81 7.62
CA VAL A 82 6.24 -6.40 8.30
C VAL A 82 6.31 -6.82 9.77
N TYR A 83 6.18 -5.85 10.67
CA TYR A 83 6.23 -6.09 12.11
C TYR A 83 4.83 -6.30 12.70
N GLN A 84 3.90 -5.37 12.47
CA GLN A 84 2.54 -5.49 12.99
C GLN A 84 1.55 -4.62 12.20
N LYS A 85 0.29 -5.04 12.12
CA LYS A 85 -0.81 -4.12 11.77
C LYS A 85 -1.16 -3.27 12.97
N VAL A 86 -1.16 -1.96 12.79
CA VAL A 86 -1.55 -1.01 13.83
C VAL A 86 -2.92 -0.44 13.46
N ASN A 87 -3.86 -0.63 14.38
CA ASN A 87 -5.19 -0.06 14.28
C ASN A 87 -5.28 1.13 15.24
N ASP A 88 -5.06 2.33 14.70
CA ASP A 88 -4.94 3.56 15.48
C ASP A 88 -6.32 4.19 15.78
N SER A 89 -7.27 4.00 14.85
CA SER A 89 -8.64 4.47 15.00
C SER A 89 -9.60 3.73 14.07
N LEU A 90 -10.91 3.98 14.21
CA LEU A 90 -11.97 3.45 13.33
C LEU A 90 -11.73 3.64 11.82
N PHE A 91 -10.84 4.56 11.41
CA PHE A 91 -10.58 4.89 10.00
C PHE A 91 -9.11 4.84 9.59
N ASN A 92 -8.17 4.63 10.53
CA ASN A 92 -6.74 4.63 10.22
C ASN A 92 -6.14 3.27 10.60
N VAL A 93 -5.87 2.48 9.58
CA VAL A 93 -5.12 1.24 9.67
C VAL A 93 -3.84 1.43 8.88
N TYR A 94 -2.71 1.19 9.54
CA TYR A 94 -1.41 1.23 8.89
C TYR A 94 -0.57 0.05 9.35
N THR A 95 0.39 -0.33 8.53
CA THR A 95 1.27 -1.46 8.80
C THR A 95 2.62 -0.92 9.26
N ALA A 96 3.06 -1.28 10.47
CA ALA A 96 4.40 -0.98 10.93
C ALA A 96 5.37 -2.02 10.35
N ALA A 97 6.50 -1.55 9.83
CA ALA A 97 7.49 -2.41 9.21
C ALA A 97 8.91 -1.87 9.44
N ASP A 98 9.88 -2.79 9.40
CA ASP A 98 11.30 -2.49 9.59
C ASP A 98 12.03 -2.54 8.26
N GLY A 99 12.75 -1.46 7.94
CA GLY A 99 13.58 -1.39 6.75
C GLY A 99 14.77 -2.33 6.81
N GLU A 100 15.19 -2.80 5.64
CA GLU A 100 16.46 -3.50 5.49
C GLU A 100 17.66 -2.55 5.55
N THR A 101 18.78 -3.07 6.03
CA THR A 101 20.12 -2.47 5.97
C THR A 101 20.95 -3.16 4.90
N ASP A 102 22.06 -2.54 4.47
CA ASP A 102 23.02 -3.13 3.52
C ASP A 102 23.62 -4.50 3.95
N SER A 103 23.43 -4.91 5.21
CA SER A 103 23.88 -6.19 5.75
C SER A 103 22.75 -7.22 5.89
N ASP A 104 21.68 -7.09 5.11
CA ASP A 104 20.48 -7.95 5.12
C ASP A 104 19.85 -8.11 6.51
N SER A 105 19.87 -7.03 7.32
CA SER A 105 19.29 -7.01 8.66
C SER A 105 18.12 -6.01 8.76
N TRP A 106 17.07 -6.38 9.48
CA TRP A 106 15.84 -5.58 9.70
C TRP A 106 16.03 -4.51 10.79
N MET A 107 17.10 -3.73 10.64
CA MET A 107 17.47 -2.65 11.55
C MET A 107 17.60 -1.31 10.81
N GLY A 108 17.08 -1.22 9.59
CA GLY A 108 17.15 -0.05 8.71
C GLY A 108 16.15 1.05 9.04
N GLY A 109 15.53 0.98 10.22
CA GLY A 109 14.58 1.97 10.73
C GLY A 109 13.12 1.51 10.66
N HIS A 110 12.28 2.16 11.48
CA HIS A 110 10.85 1.87 11.58
C HIS A 110 10.03 2.78 10.67
N TYR A 111 9.17 2.17 9.85
CA TYR A 111 8.29 2.84 8.90
C TYR A 111 6.82 2.54 9.18
N LEU A 112 5.94 3.48 8.82
CA LEU A 112 4.50 3.25 8.72
C LEU A 112 4.10 3.16 7.25
N LEU A 113 3.44 2.07 6.89
CA LEU A 113 2.99 1.81 5.53
C LEU A 113 1.47 2.00 5.46
N ASN A 114 1.02 2.94 4.65
CA ASN A 114 -0.39 3.18 4.39
C ASN A 114 -0.80 2.35 3.17
N ASP A 115 -1.50 1.24 3.43
CA ASP A 115 -1.93 0.29 2.41
C ASP A 115 -3.37 0.58 1.95
N ASP A 116 -3.49 1.43 0.93
CA ASP A 116 -4.75 1.77 0.25
C ASP A 116 -4.97 0.95 -1.03
N ARG A 117 -4.24 -0.15 -1.20
CA ARG A 117 -4.33 -1.01 -2.39
C ARG A 117 -5.69 -1.72 -2.45
N ARG A 118 -6.00 -2.31 -3.61
CA ARG A 118 -7.33 -2.89 -3.83
C ARG A 118 -7.55 -4.08 -2.88
N PRO A 119 -8.80 -4.34 -2.42
CA PRO A 119 -9.09 -5.45 -1.51
C PRO A 119 -8.77 -6.87 -2.03
N GLN A 120 -8.45 -7.00 -3.32
CA GLN A 120 -8.10 -8.26 -3.96
C GLN A 120 -6.60 -8.58 -3.83
N GLU A 121 -5.78 -7.62 -3.39
CA GLU A 121 -4.36 -7.85 -3.19
C GLU A 121 -4.10 -8.57 -1.86
N PRO A 122 -3.05 -9.42 -1.78
CA PRO A 122 -2.68 -10.08 -0.54
C PRO A 122 -2.47 -9.04 0.57
N THR A 123 -3.08 -9.32 1.71
CA THR A 123 -2.91 -8.48 2.90
C THR A 123 -1.51 -8.68 3.47
N LEU A 124 -0.85 -7.59 3.88
CA LEU A 124 0.42 -7.64 4.57
C LEU A 124 0.27 -8.26 5.96
N GLU A 125 0.87 -9.41 6.21
CA GLU A 125 0.86 -10.07 7.53
C GLU A 125 2.22 -9.92 8.24
N GLU A 126 2.20 -10.03 9.57
CA GLU A 126 3.40 -10.02 10.40
C GLU A 126 4.41 -11.10 9.96
N GLY A 127 5.68 -10.72 9.86
CA GLY A 127 6.79 -11.56 9.43
C GLY A 127 7.00 -11.62 7.92
N MET A 128 6.10 -11.06 7.10
CA MET A 128 6.29 -11.01 5.64
C MET A 128 7.45 -10.09 5.27
N ILE A 129 8.25 -10.52 4.30
CA ILE A 129 9.30 -9.70 3.67
C ILE A 129 8.79 -9.29 2.30
N VAL A 130 8.77 -7.98 2.06
CA VAL A 130 8.22 -7.41 0.83
C VAL A 130 9.06 -6.23 0.36
N THR A 131 9.03 -5.97 -0.95
CA THR A 131 9.54 -4.73 -1.53
C THR A 131 8.37 -3.82 -1.86
N VAL A 132 8.32 -2.67 -1.20
CA VAL A 132 7.30 -1.64 -1.35
C VAL A 132 7.75 -0.60 -2.36
N TYR A 133 6.86 -0.28 -3.29
CA TYR A 133 7.00 0.86 -4.20
C TYR A 133 5.88 1.85 -3.89
N GLY A 134 6.26 3.07 -3.55
CA GLY A 134 5.31 4.04 -3.02
C GLY A 134 5.80 5.47 -3.05
N VAL A 135 5.09 6.31 -2.31
CA VAL A 135 5.37 7.73 -2.19
C VAL A 135 5.57 8.07 -0.73
N CYS A 136 6.60 8.85 -0.42
CA CYS A 136 6.83 9.37 0.91
C CYS A 136 5.67 10.27 1.36
N ALA A 137 4.97 9.88 2.43
CA ALA A 137 3.81 10.61 2.98
C ALA A 137 4.21 11.69 4.00
N GLY A 138 5.46 11.65 4.47
CA GLY A 138 6.00 12.50 5.53
C GLY A 138 5.97 11.80 6.88
N LYS A 139 5.70 12.56 7.95
CA LYS A 139 5.68 12.05 9.33
C LYS A 139 4.25 11.69 9.75
N GLN A 140 4.04 10.48 10.25
CA GLN A 140 2.75 10.02 10.77
C GLN A 140 2.90 9.60 12.23
N LYS A 141 1.99 10.08 13.09
CA LYS A 141 2.01 9.73 14.51
C LYS A 141 1.37 8.36 14.70
N MET A 142 1.94 7.55 15.59
CA MET A 142 1.35 6.31 16.06
C MET A 142 0.82 6.53 17.49
N THR A 143 -0.46 6.27 17.74
CA THR A 143 -1.06 6.46 19.08
C THR A 143 -0.93 5.21 19.96
N ALA A 144 -0.19 4.18 19.52
CA ALA A 144 0.04 2.97 20.31
C ALA A 144 0.82 3.29 21.60
N ALA A 145 0.45 2.59 22.68
CA ALA A 145 0.62 2.97 24.08
C ALA A 145 2.07 3.08 24.65
N ASN A 146 3.12 3.17 23.83
CA ASN A 146 4.49 3.09 24.35
C ASN A 146 5.59 3.86 23.60
N GLU A 147 5.26 4.90 22.84
CA GLU A 147 6.28 5.88 22.42
C GLU A 147 6.07 7.19 23.17
N ASN A 148 6.85 7.39 24.24
CA ASN A 148 6.97 8.66 24.96
C ASN A 148 7.65 9.77 24.11
N GLY A 149 7.57 9.68 22.79
CA GLY A 149 8.09 10.65 21.83
C GLY A 149 6.95 11.33 21.09
N ASP A 150 7.01 12.65 21.00
CA ASP A 150 6.14 13.43 20.10
C ASP A 150 6.49 13.21 18.60
N ASP A 151 7.49 12.36 18.36
CA ASP A 151 8.12 12.13 17.08
C ASP A 151 7.51 10.92 16.38
N GLY A 152 6.43 11.16 15.64
CA GLY A 152 5.90 10.21 14.66
C GLY A 152 6.97 9.65 13.70
N LEU A 153 6.64 8.54 13.04
CA LEU A 153 7.55 7.81 12.19
C LEU A 153 7.44 8.27 10.72
N PRO A 154 8.49 8.07 9.91
CA PRO A 154 8.39 8.22 8.47
C PRO A 154 7.33 7.28 7.89
N ALA A 155 6.47 7.81 7.04
CA ALA A 155 5.35 7.10 6.46
C ALA A 155 5.48 6.98 4.94
N VAL A 156 5.02 5.88 4.38
CA VAL A 156 5.01 5.59 2.95
C VAL A 156 3.62 5.16 2.54
N ASP A 157 3.05 5.86 1.56
CA ASP A 157 1.81 5.46 0.93
C ASP A 157 2.13 4.45 -0.18
N ILE A 158 1.58 3.24 -0.05
CA ILE A 158 1.90 2.14 -0.95
C ILE A 158 1.14 2.29 -2.27
N VAL A 159 1.83 2.03 -3.38
CA VAL A 159 1.24 1.94 -4.71
C VAL A 159 1.30 0.51 -5.24
N TYR A 160 2.44 -0.16 -5.07
CA TYR A 160 2.66 -1.54 -5.50
C TYR A 160 3.53 -2.28 -4.49
N ILE A 161 3.32 -3.59 -4.37
CA ILE A 161 4.14 -4.47 -3.53
C ILE A 161 4.61 -5.65 -4.34
N ASP A 162 5.91 -5.89 -4.30
CA ASP A 162 6.52 -7.14 -4.74
C ASP A 162 6.70 -8.06 -3.53
N PHE A 163 6.07 -9.23 -3.59
CA PHE A 163 6.06 -10.21 -2.53
C PHE A 163 7.13 -11.26 -2.80
N GLU A 164 8.16 -11.32 -1.96
CA GLU A 164 9.22 -12.31 -2.17
C GLU A 164 8.69 -13.72 -1.94
N GLY A 165 8.81 -14.56 -2.97
CA GLY A 165 8.40 -15.97 -2.93
C GLY A 165 6.89 -16.20 -3.06
N TYR A 166 6.11 -15.18 -3.43
CA TYR A 166 4.70 -15.32 -3.78
C TYR A 166 4.54 -15.22 -5.31
N GLU A 167 4.26 -16.35 -5.97
CA GLU A 167 3.80 -16.31 -7.36
C GLU A 167 2.33 -15.91 -7.38
N PRO A 168 1.93 -14.84 -8.09
CA PRO A 168 0.54 -14.46 -8.19
C PRO A 168 -0.24 -15.61 -8.82
N ILE A 169 -1.32 -16.02 -8.17
CA ILE A 169 -2.31 -16.90 -8.78
C ILE A 169 -2.92 -16.11 -9.95
N GLU A 170 -2.51 -16.43 -11.18
CA GLU A 170 -3.22 -15.92 -12.35
C GLU A 170 -4.67 -16.43 -12.24
N GLU A 171 -5.58 -15.52 -11.90
CA GLU A 171 -7.00 -15.78 -12.04
C GLU A 171 -7.24 -15.95 -13.54
N THR A 172 -7.22 -17.20 -13.99
CA THR A 172 -7.76 -17.57 -15.29
C THR A 172 -9.20 -17.11 -15.24
N VAL A 173 -9.47 -15.96 -15.85
CA VAL A 173 -10.82 -15.49 -16.14
C VAL A 173 -11.39 -16.54 -17.08
N GLY A 174 -12.00 -17.57 -16.49
CA GLY A 174 -12.71 -18.59 -17.23
C GLY A 174 -13.71 -17.85 -18.09
N GLU A 175 -13.49 -17.88 -19.40
CA GLU A 175 -14.53 -17.54 -20.36
C GLU A 175 -15.79 -18.23 -19.88
N ALA A 176 -16.82 -17.42 -19.63
CA ALA A 176 -18.13 -17.93 -19.30
C ALA A 176 -18.55 -18.89 -20.41
N GLY A 177 -18.41 -20.19 -20.15
CA GLY A 177 -19.03 -21.25 -20.91
C GLY A 177 -20.53 -21.07 -20.78
N VAL A 178 -21.11 -20.31 -21.70
CA VAL A 178 -22.54 -20.30 -21.95
C VAL A 178 -22.85 -21.62 -22.65
N GLU A 179 -22.80 -22.72 -21.90
CA GLU A 179 -23.31 -24.00 -22.39
C GLU A 179 -24.83 -23.93 -22.33
N GLY A 180 -25.41 -23.94 -23.53
CA GLY A 180 -26.84 -23.91 -23.75
C GLY A 180 -27.52 -25.06 -23.01
N MET A 181 -28.52 -24.68 -22.21
CA MET A 181 -29.59 -25.56 -21.82
C MET A 181 -30.22 -26.18 -23.08
N THR A 182 -29.96 -27.46 -23.29
CA THR A 182 -30.79 -28.30 -24.15
C THR A 182 -31.53 -29.29 -23.25
N ASP A 183 -32.84 -29.10 -23.16
CA ASP A 183 -33.78 -30.06 -22.58
C ASP A 183 -33.69 -31.40 -23.32
N GLY A 184 -33.68 -32.51 -22.56
CA GLY A 184 -33.66 -33.84 -23.16
C GLY A 184 -33.87 -34.96 -22.14
N ASP A 185 -35.12 -35.40 -22.04
CA ASP A 185 -35.55 -36.65 -21.39
C ASP A 185 -34.68 -37.86 -21.78
N GLY A 186 -34.37 -38.75 -20.83
CA GLY A 186 -33.61 -39.96 -21.15
C GLY A 186 -33.32 -40.90 -19.99
N MET A 187 -34.28 -41.78 -19.70
CA MET A 187 -34.24 -42.93 -18.80
C MET A 187 -33.07 -43.93 -18.97
N VAL A 188 -32.79 -44.64 -17.87
CA VAL A 188 -32.36 -46.06 -17.73
C VAL A 188 -30.87 -46.41 -17.90
N GLY A 189 -30.35 -47.18 -16.93
CA GLY A 189 -29.22 -48.10 -17.17
C GLY A 189 -28.38 -48.43 -15.93
N THR A 190 -28.73 -49.52 -15.25
CA THR A 190 -27.89 -50.28 -14.31
C THR A 190 -26.61 -50.78 -14.97
N ASP A 191 -25.48 -50.84 -14.27
CA ASP A 191 -24.82 -52.12 -13.97
C ASP A 191 -23.62 -51.99 -13.04
N GLU A 192 -23.50 -53.02 -12.21
CA GLU A 192 -22.38 -53.34 -11.34
C GLU A 192 -21.13 -53.70 -12.18
N THR A 193 -19.93 -53.42 -11.69
CA THR A 193 -18.82 -54.38 -11.79
C THR A 193 -17.67 -54.06 -10.85
N SER A 194 -17.34 -55.11 -10.11
CA SER A 194 -16.22 -55.34 -9.21
C SER A 194 -14.85 -55.43 -9.88
N GLY A 195 -13.79 -55.15 -9.11
CA GLY A 195 -12.41 -55.61 -9.36
C GLY A 195 -11.41 -54.70 -8.62
N ALA A 196 -10.97 -55.02 -7.41
CA ALA A 196 -9.97 -56.03 -7.02
C ALA A 196 -8.50 -55.67 -7.39
N ASP A 197 -7.72 -55.56 -6.32
CA ASP A 197 -6.33 -56.04 -6.14
C ASP A 197 -5.11 -55.20 -6.54
N GLY A 198 -4.07 -55.29 -5.70
CA GLY A 198 -2.68 -54.90 -6.00
C GLY A 198 -2.01 -54.00 -4.95
N THR A 199 -1.66 -54.49 -3.74
CA THR A 199 -0.32 -54.96 -3.32
C THR A 199 0.89 -54.01 -3.47
N GLY A 200 1.52 -53.69 -2.33
CA GLY A 200 2.96 -53.94 -2.10
C GLY A 200 3.95 -52.81 -2.39
N GLY A 201 4.70 -52.38 -1.36
CA GLY A 201 5.88 -51.53 -1.55
C GLY A 201 6.50 -50.99 -0.26
N THR A 202 7.06 -51.85 0.58
CA THR A 202 8.06 -51.52 1.62
C THR A 202 9.44 -51.32 1.01
N ALA A 203 10.15 -50.28 1.45
CA ALA A 203 11.61 -50.13 1.56
C ALA A 203 11.91 -48.65 1.81
N GLU A 204 12.97 -48.20 2.44
CA GLU A 204 14.01 -48.78 3.30
C GLU A 204 14.79 -47.54 3.77
N SER A 205 15.22 -47.56 5.03
CA SER A 205 16.12 -46.58 5.62
C SER A 205 17.43 -46.43 4.85
N THR A 206 18.01 -45.24 4.84
CA THR A 206 19.47 -45.11 4.89
C THR A 206 19.90 -43.86 5.62
N ASP A 207 21.07 -44.02 6.20
CA ASP A 207 21.64 -43.37 7.35
C ASP A 207 22.61 -42.24 6.95
N SER A 208 22.89 -41.37 7.93
CA SER A 208 24.19 -40.75 8.23
C SER A 208 24.93 -39.89 7.18
N ASN A 209 25.22 -38.64 7.57
CA ASN A 209 26.57 -38.03 7.54
C ASN A 209 26.51 -36.75 8.40
N ASP A 210 27.18 -36.71 9.55
CA ASP A 210 28.60 -36.36 9.72
C ASP A 210 28.86 -34.86 9.51
N VAL A 211 28.95 -34.12 10.61
CA VAL A 211 29.57 -32.78 10.64
C VAL A 211 30.51 -32.75 11.85
N GLY A 212 31.80 -32.85 11.52
CA GLY A 212 32.89 -32.68 12.45
C GLY A 212 32.96 -31.26 13.01
N THR A 213 33.11 -31.20 14.33
CA THR A 213 33.53 -30.02 15.08
C THR A 213 34.96 -29.65 14.72
N VAL A 214 35.20 -28.41 14.30
CA VAL A 214 36.53 -27.82 14.20
C VAL A 214 36.67 -26.80 15.33
N GLU A 215 37.61 -27.07 16.24
CA GLU A 215 38.15 -26.09 17.19
C GLU A 215 39.18 -25.19 16.49
N GLN A 216 39.07 -23.88 16.69
CA GLN A 216 40.16 -23.00 17.15
C GLN A 216 39.63 -21.60 17.47
#